data_AF-A0A928P1V8-F1
#
_entry.id   AF-A0A928P1V8-F1
#
_cell.length_a   1.000
_cell.length_b   1.000
_cell.length_c   1.000
_cell.angle_alpha   90.00
_cell.angle_beta   90.00
_cell.angle_gamma   90.00
#
_symmetry.space_group_name_H-M   'P 1'
#
loop_
_entity.id
_entity.type
_entity.pdbx_description
1 polymer ?
#
loop_
_entity_poly.entity_id
_entity_poly.type
_entity_poly.pdbx_seq_one_letter_code
_entity_poly.pdbx_strand_id
1 'polypeptide(L)'
;MKRIICTLLALLTVALCFVSCGEETKTNDESSQVSDNENTSGNINGTVTDTSDGQNNNDGVIYADLLDEATDMGGREFYILQRWFGYGKPTIDFQGEVIWEDSEDGTMTNINKAKKEVLDAVEKEYNCTITGEMSTDTPGNIRTALNEDILGGTAEYDFCFESYYYYYAFVEDGLLADLNDLGVDLKQPWWDQNAVDDLSICGELYYALGDINTYDNDGTVLLFFNKDLYIKNGGDPQELYDMALNGEWTFDAFVNEVTGFGYDANSDGKRDEFDVYGLLTETSGVYNHFLASGNRIVDKNANDEPIFDLASGNGYAALTDAVNLYLNTNDVLVGNLPEYVSKYEGEDVYEKTVINAFKEGRGLFYVCAPIHLPYFRDMKDDYGFLPIPKYNAEDDRYYHNMGAHITSVLFVPVGDNSKGENGKQLATVLDALGAYSKDYLTPEYYEKQLKRADSRDPYSADVLDIVYGSRIYDLGQVFGGKWNTTSIIEELDTNIQSRVDGQKDIIEMNIALTVDKVKANAAKQ
;
A
#
# COMPACT_ATOMS: atom_id res chain seq x y z
N MET A 1 35.89 -5.17 47.63
CA MET A 1 36.19 -5.78 46.31
C MET A 1 34.99 -6.39 45.58
N LYS A 2 33.82 -6.68 46.19
CA LYS A 2 32.63 -7.13 45.44
C LYS A 2 31.62 -6.03 45.05
N ARG A 3 31.77 -4.80 45.57
CA ARG A 3 30.90 -3.64 45.20
C ARG A 3 31.51 -2.67 44.19
N ILE A 4 32.77 -2.86 43.81
CA ILE A 4 33.45 -2.04 42.78
C ILE A 4 33.39 -2.74 41.41
N ILE A 5 33.19 -4.07 41.38
CA ILE A 5 33.08 -4.85 40.14
C ILE A 5 31.69 -4.71 39.49
N CYS A 6 30.61 -4.56 40.28
CA CYS A 6 29.26 -4.35 39.72
C CYS A 6 29.09 -2.97 39.08
N THR A 7 29.77 -1.93 39.57
CA THR A 7 29.72 -0.59 38.97
C THR A 7 30.57 -0.48 37.70
N LEU A 8 31.61 -1.31 37.57
CA LEU A 8 32.44 -1.40 36.37
C LEU A 8 31.82 -2.26 35.26
N LEU A 9 30.91 -3.19 35.59
CA LEU A 9 30.12 -3.91 34.57
C LEU A 9 28.92 -3.11 34.05
N ALA A 10 28.36 -2.17 34.82
CA ALA A 10 27.25 -1.32 34.39
C ALA A 10 27.68 -0.13 33.51
N LEU A 11 28.97 0.21 33.50
CA LEU A 11 29.53 1.30 32.68
C LEU A 11 30.14 0.79 31.35
N LEU A 12 30.24 -0.53 31.14
CA LEU A 12 30.77 -1.11 29.90
C LEU A 12 29.68 -1.54 28.88
N THR A 13 28.40 -1.51 29.25
CA THR A 13 27.27 -1.83 28.36
C THR A 13 26.55 -0.61 27.76
N VAL A 14 26.97 0.62 28.11
CA VAL A 14 26.41 1.87 27.55
C VAL A 14 27.32 2.50 26.47
N ALA A 15 28.39 1.80 26.05
CA ALA A 15 29.41 2.35 25.15
C ALA A 15 29.49 1.65 23.77
N LEU A 16 28.36 1.24 23.19
CA LEU A 16 28.30 0.69 21.81
C LEU A 16 27.31 1.36 20.85
N CYS A 17 26.73 2.49 21.23
CA CYS A 17 26.07 3.38 20.28
C CYS A 17 26.76 4.75 20.32
N PHE A 18 26.87 5.38 19.15
CA PHE A 18 27.56 6.65 18.87
C PHE A 18 29.07 6.55 18.59
N VAL A 19 29.40 6.22 17.34
CA VAL A 19 30.56 6.82 16.66
C VAL A 19 30.04 7.96 15.79
N SER A 20 30.16 9.16 16.33
CA SER A 20 30.12 10.45 15.64
C SER A 20 31.51 11.07 15.82
N CYS A 21 32.20 11.38 14.72
CA CYS A 21 33.26 12.39 14.60
C CYS A 21 33.22 12.94 13.16
N GLY A 22 33.30 14.25 12.88
CA GLY A 22 33.83 15.30 13.74
C GLY A 22 33.39 16.73 13.41
N GLU A 23 33.52 17.53 14.48
CA GLU A 23 33.79 18.96 14.64
C GLU A 23 34.78 19.55 13.61
N GLU A 24 34.95 20.86 13.39
CA GLU A 24 34.37 22.13 13.88
C GLU A 24 34.89 23.20 12.89
N THR A 25 34.15 24.29 12.66
CA THR A 25 34.71 25.65 12.84
C THR A 25 33.62 26.72 12.86
N LYS A 26 33.66 27.56 13.91
CA LYS A 26 32.84 28.76 14.08
C LYS A 26 33.41 29.93 13.27
N THR A 27 32.55 30.83 12.79
CA THR A 27 32.67 32.29 13.03
C THR A 27 31.39 33.03 12.63
N ASN A 28 31.10 34.09 13.38
CA ASN A 28 29.92 34.96 13.33
C ASN A 28 29.88 35.86 12.07
N ASP A 29 28.70 36.31 11.64
CA ASP A 29 28.22 37.70 11.88
C ASP A 29 26.87 38.03 11.21
N GLU A 30 26.12 38.83 11.98
CA GLU A 30 25.05 39.80 11.74
C GLU A 30 24.33 40.00 10.38
N SER A 31 22.99 39.95 10.47
CA SER A 31 21.97 40.89 9.97
C SER A 31 21.82 41.18 8.46
N SER A 32 20.59 41.02 7.94
CA SER A 32 19.70 42.14 7.52
C SER A 32 18.52 41.64 6.67
N GLN A 33 17.32 42.14 7.00
CA GLN A 33 16.09 42.06 6.22
C GLN A 33 16.18 42.80 4.88
N VAL A 34 15.39 42.39 3.87
CA VAL A 34 14.63 43.16 2.85
C VAL A 34 13.94 42.12 1.95
N SER A 35 12.66 41.79 2.15
CA SER A 35 11.49 42.24 1.36
C SER A 35 11.73 42.43 -0.14
N ASP A 36 11.07 41.64 -0.99
CA ASP A 36 10.00 42.16 -1.84
C ASP A 36 9.32 41.05 -2.67
N ASN A 37 7.99 41.14 -2.66
CA ASN A 37 7.03 40.48 -3.54
C ASN A 37 7.31 40.81 -5.01
N GLU A 38 7.03 39.89 -5.93
CA GLU A 38 5.87 39.99 -6.83
C GLU A 38 5.88 38.88 -7.91
N ASN A 39 4.66 38.40 -8.19
CA ASN A 39 4.18 37.83 -9.45
C ASN A 39 4.68 36.42 -9.85
N THR A 40 3.84 35.49 -10.31
CA THR A 40 2.58 35.64 -11.05
C THR A 40 1.81 34.33 -10.99
N SER A 41 0.52 34.39 -10.64
CA SER A 41 -0.44 33.29 -10.80
C SER A 41 -0.73 33.10 -12.29
N GLY A 42 -0.33 31.95 -12.84
CA GLY A 42 -0.68 31.47 -14.17
C GLY A 42 -1.66 30.33 -14.05
N ASN A 43 -2.95 30.66 -14.14
CA ASN A 43 -4.07 29.72 -14.16
C ASN A 43 -4.05 28.90 -15.46
N ILE A 44 -3.84 27.59 -15.38
CA ILE A 44 -4.03 26.66 -16.51
C ILE A 44 -5.23 25.77 -16.19
N ASN A 45 -6.39 26.15 -16.73
CA ASN A 45 -7.56 25.29 -16.81
C ASN A 45 -7.27 24.13 -17.77
N GLY A 46 -6.96 22.95 -17.23
CA GLY A 46 -7.10 21.68 -17.91
C GLY A 46 -8.45 21.08 -17.55
N THR A 47 -9.39 21.14 -18.49
CA THR A 47 -10.71 20.50 -18.38
C THR A 47 -10.52 18.98 -18.33
N VAL A 48 -10.71 18.37 -17.16
CA VAL A 48 -10.84 16.91 -17.03
C VAL A 48 -12.27 16.56 -17.41
N THR A 49 -12.42 15.79 -18.49
CA THR A 49 -13.72 15.20 -18.84
C THR A 49 -13.97 14.02 -17.93
N ASP A 50 -14.94 14.23 -17.06
CA ASP A 50 -15.70 13.25 -16.27
C ASP A 50 -16.21 12.11 -17.17
N THR A 51 -15.75 10.89 -16.88
CA THR A 51 -16.41 9.64 -17.30
C THR A 51 -16.63 8.79 -16.05
N SER A 52 -17.57 9.23 -15.23
CA SER A 52 -18.33 8.37 -14.34
C SER A 52 -19.40 7.64 -15.16
N ASP A 53 -19.16 6.37 -15.48
CA ASP A 53 -20.25 5.43 -15.74
C ASP A 53 -19.87 4.07 -15.15
N GLY A 54 -20.42 3.82 -13.96
CA GLY A 54 -20.42 2.50 -13.34
C GLY A 54 -21.37 1.59 -14.11
N GLN A 55 -20.82 0.81 -15.03
CA GLN A 55 -21.43 -0.42 -15.50
C GLN A 55 -20.41 -1.54 -15.50
N ASN A 56 -20.64 -2.50 -14.60
CA ASN A 56 -19.97 -3.77 -14.60
C ASN A 56 -20.44 -4.58 -15.83
N ASN A 57 -19.55 -4.80 -16.80
CA ASN A 57 -19.47 -5.95 -17.72
C ASN A 57 -18.23 -5.74 -18.60
N ASN A 58 -17.43 -6.78 -18.86
CA ASN A 58 -16.49 -6.77 -20.00
C ASN A 58 -17.22 -6.18 -21.23
N ASP A 59 -16.69 -5.10 -21.80
CA ASP A 59 -17.20 -4.42 -23.01
C ASP A 59 -17.13 -5.31 -24.28
N GLY A 60 -16.98 -6.62 -24.12
CA GLY A 60 -16.58 -7.55 -25.17
C GLY A 60 -15.15 -7.34 -25.64
N VAL A 61 -14.40 -6.46 -24.97
CA VAL A 61 -12.96 -6.24 -25.21
C VAL A 61 -12.21 -7.45 -24.68
N ILE A 62 -11.35 -8.00 -25.53
CA ILE A 62 -10.32 -8.97 -25.16
C ILE A 62 -9.03 -8.17 -25.11
N TYR A 63 -8.46 -7.98 -23.92
CA TYR A 63 -7.32 -7.10 -23.73
C TYR A 63 -6.06 -7.65 -24.39
N ALA A 64 -5.93 -8.98 -24.48
CA ALA A 64 -4.87 -9.62 -25.25
C ALA A 64 -4.91 -9.24 -26.76
N ASP A 65 -6.07 -8.87 -27.32
CA ASP A 65 -6.17 -8.40 -28.71
C ASP A 65 -5.61 -6.98 -28.91
N LEU A 66 -5.31 -6.24 -27.83
CA LEU A 66 -4.64 -4.94 -27.87
C LEU A 66 -3.12 -5.05 -27.97
N LEU A 67 -2.57 -6.25 -27.73
CA LEU A 67 -1.14 -6.52 -27.86
C LEU A 67 -0.74 -6.49 -29.35
N ASP A 68 0.48 -6.04 -29.62
CA ASP A 68 1.10 -6.20 -30.93
C ASP A 68 1.26 -7.69 -31.29
N GLU A 69 1.53 -7.97 -32.57
CA GLU A 69 1.77 -9.35 -33.03
C GLU A 69 2.83 -10.05 -32.17
N ALA A 70 2.50 -11.25 -31.71
CA ALA A 70 3.33 -12.03 -30.81
C ALA A 70 4.75 -12.22 -31.37
N THR A 71 5.74 -11.91 -30.52
CA THR A 71 7.15 -12.11 -30.85
C THR A 71 7.58 -13.50 -30.36
N ASP A 72 8.07 -14.33 -31.28
CA ASP A 72 8.64 -15.65 -30.94
C ASP A 72 9.92 -15.48 -30.10
N MET A 73 9.86 -15.91 -28.84
CA MET A 73 10.93 -15.82 -27.85
C MET A 73 11.96 -16.94 -27.99
N GLY A 74 11.81 -17.84 -28.97
CA GLY A 74 12.79 -18.88 -29.28
C GLY A 74 12.98 -19.93 -28.19
N GLY A 75 11.98 -20.13 -27.34
CA GLY A 75 12.04 -21.02 -26.17
C GLY A 75 12.81 -20.44 -24.98
N ARG A 76 12.92 -19.11 -24.89
CA ARG A 76 13.52 -18.45 -23.71
C ARG A 76 12.75 -18.84 -22.44
N GLU A 77 13.50 -19.10 -21.38
CA GLU A 77 12.97 -19.26 -20.03
C GLU A 77 13.08 -17.91 -19.32
N PHE A 78 11.99 -17.47 -18.71
CA PHE A 78 11.95 -16.34 -17.80
C PHE A 78 11.85 -16.88 -16.38
N TYR A 79 12.84 -16.56 -15.55
CA TYR A 79 12.93 -17.05 -14.17
C TYR A 79 12.59 -15.92 -13.18
N ILE A 80 11.60 -16.15 -12.32
CA ILE A 80 11.04 -15.11 -11.45
C ILE A 80 11.31 -15.38 -9.97
N LEU A 81 11.42 -14.31 -9.19
CA LEU A 81 11.47 -14.38 -7.73
C LEU A 81 10.30 -13.61 -7.14
N GLN A 82 9.41 -14.30 -6.43
CA GLN A 82 8.27 -13.64 -5.79
C GLN A 82 8.22 -13.92 -4.30
N ARG A 83 7.68 -12.98 -3.55
CA ARG A 83 7.40 -13.20 -2.13
C ARG A 83 6.25 -14.18 -1.93
N TRP A 84 6.42 -15.11 -0.99
CA TRP A 84 5.31 -15.91 -0.49
C TRP A 84 4.54 -15.11 0.55
N PHE A 85 3.54 -14.37 0.10
CA PHE A 85 2.64 -13.66 1.00
C PHE A 85 1.79 -14.67 1.79
N GLY A 86 1.79 -14.53 3.12
CA GLY A 86 0.99 -15.40 3.99
C GLY A 86 1.64 -16.73 4.35
N TYR A 87 2.94 -16.94 4.08
CA TYR A 87 3.64 -18.13 4.54
C TYR A 87 3.45 -18.36 6.06
N GLY A 88 2.80 -19.47 6.42
CA GLY A 88 2.47 -19.82 7.79
C GLY A 88 1.34 -19.01 8.45
N LYS A 89 0.60 -18.18 7.71
CA LYS A 89 -0.53 -17.39 8.22
C LYS A 89 -1.85 -17.77 7.54
N PRO A 90 -3.00 -17.69 8.24
CA PRO A 90 -4.32 -17.98 7.68
C PRO A 90 -4.87 -16.81 6.82
N THR A 91 -4.08 -15.78 6.56
CA THR A 91 -4.53 -14.49 6.03
C THR A 91 -4.76 -14.50 4.52
N ILE A 92 -4.19 -15.44 3.76
CA ILE A 92 -4.36 -15.48 2.30
C ILE A 92 -4.54 -16.93 1.83
N ASP A 93 -5.51 -17.17 0.95
CA ASP A 93 -5.82 -18.49 0.38
C ASP A 93 -4.94 -18.88 -0.83
N PHE A 94 -4.22 -17.92 -1.39
CA PHE A 94 -3.24 -18.10 -2.45
C PHE A 94 -1.88 -17.53 -1.99
N GLN A 95 -0.80 -17.91 -2.67
CA GLN A 95 0.55 -17.86 -2.09
C GLN A 95 1.49 -16.87 -2.76
N GLY A 96 1.26 -16.56 -4.04
CA GLY A 96 2.10 -15.65 -4.81
C GLY A 96 1.40 -15.16 -6.07
N GLU A 97 2.09 -14.34 -6.87
CA GLU A 97 1.47 -13.55 -7.94
C GLU A 97 1.31 -14.33 -9.24
N VAL A 98 2.43 -14.77 -9.82
CA VAL A 98 2.48 -15.41 -11.13
C VAL A 98 2.66 -16.93 -10.96
N ILE A 99 3.55 -17.35 -10.06
CA ILE A 99 3.73 -18.78 -9.72
C ILE A 99 3.03 -19.11 -8.38
N TRP A 100 2.88 -20.40 -8.07
CA TRP A 100 2.24 -20.89 -6.83
C TRP A 100 2.85 -22.24 -6.44
N GLU A 101 2.64 -22.67 -5.19
CA GLU A 101 2.91 -24.05 -4.79
C GLU A 101 1.63 -24.88 -4.96
N ASP A 102 1.79 -26.09 -5.50
CA ASP A 102 0.70 -27.04 -5.54
C ASP A 102 0.33 -27.48 -4.12
N SER A 103 -0.97 -27.58 -3.84
CA SER A 103 -1.43 -28.12 -2.57
C SER A 103 -1.03 -29.60 -2.43
N GLU A 104 -0.86 -30.08 -1.19
CA GLU A 104 -0.47 -31.47 -0.93
C GLU A 104 -1.42 -32.52 -1.54
N ASP A 105 -2.70 -32.17 -1.72
CA ASP A 105 -3.73 -33.04 -2.30
C ASP A 105 -3.93 -32.84 -3.82
N GLY A 106 -3.18 -31.92 -4.43
CA GLY A 106 -3.24 -31.59 -5.85
C GLY A 106 -4.46 -30.77 -6.26
N THR A 107 -5.19 -30.18 -5.31
CA THR A 107 -6.29 -29.25 -5.59
C THR A 107 -5.77 -27.83 -5.86
N MET A 108 -6.32 -27.18 -6.89
CA MET A 108 -6.04 -25.77 -7.18
C MET A 108 -7.26 -24.91 -6.86
N THR A 109 -7.03 -23.76 -6.22
CA THR A 109 -8.02 -22.68 -6.12
C THR A 109 -8.40 -22.19 -7.51
N ASN A 110 -9.55 -21.53 -7.65
CA ASN A 110 -9.90 -20.98 -8.95
C ASN A 110 -8.92 -19.87 -9.38
N ILE A 111 -8.40 -19.10 -8.42
CA ILE A 111 -7.37 -18.09 -8.66
C ILE A 111 -6.10 -18.73 -9.27
N ASN A 112 -5.60 -19.82 -8.68
CA ASN A 112 -4.42 -20.49 -9.23
C ASN A 112 -4.70 -21.12 -10.61
N LYS A 113 -5.94 -21.58 -10.88
CA LYS A 113 -6.32 -22.03 -12.23
C LYS A 113 -6.30 -20.89 -13.24
N ALA A 114 -6.80 -19.71 -12.87
CA ALA A 114 -6.76 -18.54 -13.73
C ALA A 114 -5.31 -18.08 -13.99
N LYS A 115 -4.45 -18.07 -12.96
CA LYS A 115 -2.99 -17.84 -13.13
C LYS A 115 -2.37 -18.85 -14.10
N LYS A 116 -2.74 -20.12 -13.99
CA LYS A 116 -2.31 -21.14 -14.95
C LYS A 116 -2.80 -20.87 -16.38
N GLU A 117 -4.04 -20.44 -16.56
CA GLU A 117 -4.57 -20.09 -17.88
C GLU A 117 -3.80 -18.91 -18.51
N VAL A 118 -3.43 -17.90 -17.72
CA VAL A 118 -2.56 -16.80 -18.15
C VAL A 118 -1.20 -17.33 -18.61
N LEU A 119 -0.52 -18.12 -17.77
CA LEU A 119 0.79 -18.69 -18.11
C LEU A 119 0.73 -19.56 -19.37
N ASP A 120 -0.20 -20.51 -19.43
CA ASP A 120 -0.35 -21.42 -20.58
C ASP A 120 -0.63 -20.66 -21.89
N ALA A 121 -1.33 -19.52 -21.81
CA ALA A 121 -1.61 -18.69 -22.97
C ALA A 121 -0.37 -17.90 -23.42
N VAL A 122 0.32 -17.23 -22.50
CA VAL A 122 1.55 -16.45 -22.80
C VAL A 122 2.67 -17.36 -23.29
N GLU A 123 2.96 -18.47 -22.60
CA GLU A 123 4.01 -19.42 -22.97
C GLU A 123 3.83 -19.98 -24.38
N LYS A 124 2.57 -20.29 -24.73
CA LYS A 124 2.22 -20.83 -26.05
C LYS A 124 2.33 -19.77 -27.14
N GLU A 125 1.78 -18.58 -26.92
CA GLU A 125 1.69 -17.54 -27.94
C GLU A 125 3.08 -16.95 -28.25
N TYR A 126 3.90 -16.77 -27.22
CA TYR A 126 5.24 -16.18 -27.34
C TYR A 126 6.36 -17.21 -27.43
N ASN A 127 6.07 -18.52 -27.37
CA ASN A 127 7.07 -19.60 -27.38
C ASN A 127 8.18 -19.38 -26.33
N CYS A 128 7.77 -19.29 -25.06
CA CYS A 128 8.64 -19.15 -23.89
C CYS A 128 8.17 -20.07 -22.75
N THR A 129 8.94 -20.09 -21.66
CA THR A 129 8.53 -20.72 -20.39
C THR A 129 8.70 -19.71 -19.26
N ILE A 130 7.79 -19.68 -18.30
CA ILE A 130 7.85 -18.83 -17.11
C ILE A 130 7.90 -19.74 -15.89
N THR A 131 9.02 -19.70 -15.18
CA THR A 131 9.27 -20.49 -13.97
C THR A 131 9.84 -19.58 -12.88
N GLY A 132 10.09 -20.11 -11.70
CA GLY A 132 10.70 -19.32 -10.64
C GLY A 132 10.62 -19.97 -9.27
N GLU A 133 10.90 -19.16 -8.26
CA GLU A 133 10.84 -19.55 -6.86
C GLU A 133 10.10 -18.55 -5.99
N MET A 134 9.59 -19.04 -4.86
CA MET A 134 8.93 -18.22 -3.86
C MET A 134 9.79 -18.07 -2.62
N SER A 135 10.01 -16.83 -2.19
CA SER A 135 10.71 -16.54 -0.94
C SER A 135 9.76 -16.74 0.25
N THR A 136 10.05 -17.76 1.08
CA THR A 136 9.33 -18.07 2.33
C THR A 136 9.77 -17.22 3.53
N ASP A 137 10.88 -16.50 3.38
CA ASP A 137 11.58 -15.88 4.50
C ASP A 137 11.08 -14.48 4.83
N THR A 138 11.52 -14.00 6.00
CA THR A 138 11.23 -12.67 6.54
C THR A 138 11.60 -11.56 5.53
N PRO A 139 10.89 -10.42 5.55
CA PRO A 139 11.18 -9.36 4.59
C PRO A 139 12.65 -8.89 4.58
N GLY A 140 13.23 -8.74 3.39
CA GLY A 140 14.63 -8.32 3.17
C GLY A 140 15.52 -9.35 2.46
N ASN A 141 15.07 -10.60 2.33
CA ASN A 141 15.84 -11.64 1.64
C ASN A 141 15.83 -11.51 0.12
N ILE A 142 14.73 -11.03 -0.49
CA ILE A 142 14.69 -10.73 -1.94
C ILE A 142 15.75 -9.69 -2.29
N ARG A 143 15.91 -8.62 -1.49
CA ARG A 143 16.99 -7.64 -1.67
C ARG A 143 18.39 -8.26 -1.59
N THR A 144 18.58 -9.23 -0.70
CA THR A 144 19.86 -9.93 -0.57
C THR A 144 20.13 -10.79 -1.81
N ALA A 145 19.16 -11.58 -2.24
CA ALA A 145 19.25 -12.43 -3.43
C ALA A 145 19.57 -11.60 -4.68
N LEU A 146 18.89 -10.47 -4.88
CA LEU A 146 19.18 -9.59 -6.02
C LEU A 146 20.56 -8.96 -5.96
N ASN A 147 21.01 -8.52 -4.77
CA ASN A 147 22.37 -8.01 -4.63
C ASN A 147 23.40 -9.07 -5.00
N GLU A 148 23.21 -10.32 -4.56
CA GLU A 148 24.10 -11.44 -4.89
C GLU A 148 24.08 -11.76 -6.38
N ASP A 149 22.90 -11.76 -7.00
CA ASP A 149 22.73 -11.98 -8.44
C ASP A 149 23.44 -10.89 -9.28
N ILE A 150 23.20 -9.62 -8.94
CA ILE A 150 23.78 -8.46 -9.62
C ILE A 150 25.30 -8.41 -9.43
N LEU A 151 25.80 -8.62 -8.21
CA LEU A 151 27.25 -8.61 -7.93
C LEU A 151 27.96 -9.82 -8.54
N GLY A 152 27.28 -10.96 -8.62
CA GLY A 152 27.76 -12.16 -9.30
C GLY A 152 27.78 -12.04 -10.82
N GLY A 153 26.95 -11.14 -11.37
CA GLY A 153 26.74 -10.99 -12.81
C GLY A 153 26.05 -12.22 -13.40
N THR A 154 25.23 -12.90 -12.61
CA THR A 154 24.53 -14.13 -13.01
C THR A 154 23.29 -13.83 -13.84
N ALA A 155 22.61 -12.71 -13.57
CA ALA A 155 21.33 -12.34 -14.19
C ALA A 155 20.34 -13.52 -14.12
N GLU A 156 20.18 -14.06 -12.92
CA GLU A 156 19.32 -15.21 -12.64
C GLU A 156 17.84 -14.83 -12.74
N TYR A 157 17.47 -13.66 -12.24
CA TYR A 157 16.06 -13.25 -12.18
C TYR A 157 15.71 -12.27 -13.31
N ASP A 158 14.65 -12.56 -14.05
CA ASP A 158 14.11 -11.67 -15.09
C ASP A 158 13.23 -10.57 -14.50
N PHE A 159 12.31 -10.92 -13.59
CA PHE A 159 11.48 -9.97 -12.85
C PHE A 159 11.05 -10.55 -11.50
N CYS A 160 10.60 -9.67 -10.61
CA CYS A 160 10.35 -10.03 -9.22
C CYS A 160 9.11 -9.35 -8.65
N PHE A 161 8.60 -9.93 -7.56
CA PHE A 161 7.54 -9.35 -6.74
C PHE A 161 7.95 -9.26 -5.26
N GLU A 162 7.83 -8.08 -4.67
CA GLU A 162 8.07 -7.84 -3.25
C GLU A 162 7.03 -6.84 -2.71
N SER A 163 6.92 -6.77 -1.39
CA SER A 163 6.11 -5.78 -0.70
C SER A 163 6.55 -4.34 -1.01
N TYR A 164 5.56 -3.51 -1.30
CA TYR A 164 5.67 -2.07 -1.56
C TYR A 164 6.52 -1.33 -0.52
N TYR A 165 6.49 -1.74 0.75
CA TYR A 165 7.28 -1.14 1.83
C TYR A 165 8.80 -1.20 1.61
N TYR A 166 9.31 -2.24 0.94
CA TYR A 166 10.76 -2.41 0.75
C TYR A 166 11.31 -1.70 -0.48
N TYR A 167 10.42 -1.10 -1.28
CA TYR A 167 10.73 -0.36 -2.51
C TYR A 167 11.94 0.56 -2.36
N TYR A 168 11.94 1.40 -1.33
CA TYR A 168 12.91 2.50 -1.22
C TYR A 168 14.36 2.00 -1.23
N ALA A 169 14.61 0.83 -0.65
CA ALA A 169 15.95 0.30 -0.48
C ALA A 169 16.55 -0.14 -1.82
N PHE A 170 15.78 -0.76 -2.72
CA PHE A 170 16.30 -1.19 -4.02
C PHE A 170 16.54 -0.01 -4.96
N VAL A 171 15.66 1.01 -4.93
CA VAL A 171 15.85 2.25 -5.70
C VAL A 171 17.12 2.98 -5.27
N GLU A 172 17.31 3.18 -3.97
CA GLU A 172 18.50 3.88 -3.46
C GLU A 172 19.81 3.14 -3.78
N ASP A 173 19.77 1.80 -3.77
CA ASP A 173 20.93 0.95 -4.08
C ASP A 173 21.17 0.82 -5.60
N GLY A 174 20.24 1.29 -6.43
CA GLY A 174 20.35 1.24 -7.90
C GLY A 174 20.24 -0.18 -8.47
N LEU A 175 19.44 -1.03 -7.82
CA LEU A 175 19.31 -2.45 -8.18
C LEU A 175 18.29 -2.70 -9.29
N LEU A 176 17.54 -1.68 -9.69
CA LEU A 176 16.36 -1.81 -10.55
C LEU A 176 16.53 -1.06 -11.85
N ALA A 177 16.02 -1.67 -12.92
CA ALA A 177 15.90 -1.05 -14.23
C ALA A 177 14.66 -0.16 -14.29
N ASP A 178 14.72 0.94 -15.04
CA ASP A 178 13.54 1.73 -15.37
C ASP A 178 12.65 0.96 -16.36
N LEU A 179 11.39 0.77 -15.99
CA LEU A 179 10.40 0.07 -16.81
C LEU A 179 10.11 0.84 -18.12
N ASN A 180 10.27 2.17 -18.12
CA ASN A 180 10.13 2.97 -19.34
C ASN A 180 11.24 2.63 -20.36
N ASP A 181 12.48 2.48 -19.90
CA ASP A 181 13.63 2.18 -20.74
C ASP A 181 13.60 0.76 -21.31
N LEU A 182 12.98 -0.19 -20.61
CA LEU A 182 12.70 -1.54 -21.10
C LEU A 182 11.71 -1.55 -22.28
N GLY A 183 10.84 -0.54 -22.35
CA GLY A 183 9.77 -0.43 -23.32
C GLY A 183 8.48 -1.14 -22.92
N VAL A 184 8.21 -1.25 -21.61
CA VAL A 184 6.88 -1.69 -21.11
C VAL A 184 5.85 -0.64 -21.51
N ASP A 185 4.73 -1.03 -22.11
CA ASP A 185 3.67 -0.10 -22.51
C ASP A 185 2.76 0.26 -21.32
N LEU A 186 3.33 1.02 -20.38
CA LEU A 186 2.71 1.42 -19.11
C LEU A 186 1.40 2.21 -19.26
N LYS A 187 1.02 2.63 -20.48
CA LYS A 187 -0.24 3.33 -20.77
C LYS A 187 -1.42 2.40 -20.99
N GLN A 188 -1.16 1.10 -21.08
CA GLN A 188 -2.17 0.10 -21.35
C GLN A 188 -3.07 -0.12 -20.12
N PRO A 189 -4.34 -0.50 -20.32
CA PRO A 189 -5.33 -0.54 -19.25
C PRO A 189 -5.09 -1.64 -18.21
N TRP A 190 -4.12 -2.55 -18.43
CA TRP A 190 -3.71 -3.54 -17.46
C TRP A 190 -2.67 -3.05 -16.45
N TRP A 191 -2.16 -1.83 -16.61
CA TRP A 191 -1.29 -1.18 -15.63
C TRP A 191 -2.07 -0.15 -14.80
N ASP A 192 -1.79 -0.08 -13.50
CA ASP A 192 -2.39 0.91 -12.60
C ASP A 192 -1.84 2.30 -12.93
N GLN A 193 -2.65 3.13 -13.58
CA GLN A 193 -2.23 4.45 -14.03
C GLN A 193 -1.94 5.41 -12.86
N ASN A 194 -2.64 5.24 -11.72
CA ASN A 194 -2.32 6.04 -10.53
C ASN A 194 -0.93 5.62 -9.99
N ALA A 195 -0.59 4.34 -10.04
CA ALA A 195 0.74 3.88 -9.64
C ALA A 195 1.84 4.39 -10.58
N VAL A 196 1.62 4.34 -11.89
CA VAL A 196 2.56 4.88 -12.89
C VAL A 196 2.81 6.37 -12.64
N ASP A 197 1.75 7.14 -12.43
CA ASP A 197 1.85 8.58 -12.22
C ASP A 197 2.40 8.94 -10.84
N ASP A 198 2.01 8.26 -9.77
CA ASP A 198 2.37 8.65 -8.39
C ASP A 198 3.73 8.09 -7.93
N LEU A 199 4.15 6.93 -8.45
CA LEU A 199 5.38 6.24 -8.01
C LEU A 199 6.62 6.63 -8.82
N SER A 200 6.46 7.30 -9.96
CA SER A 200 7.61 7.77 -10.72
C SER A 200 8.44 8.77 -9.91
N ILE A 201 9.75 8.73 -10.10
CA ILE A 201 10.70 9.64 -9.45
C ILE A 201 11.73 10.11 -10.47
N CYS A 202 11.83 11.43 -10.63
CA CYS A 202 12.75 12.07 -11.58
C CYS A 202 12.55 11.60 -13.04
N GLY A 203 11.33 11.21 -13.42
CA GLY A 203 11.00 10.69 -14.75
C GLY A 203 11.22 9.18 -14.94
N GLU A 204 11.67 8.49 -13.91
CA GLU A 204 11.96 7.04 -13.91
C GLU A 204 10.84 6.28 -13.18
N LEU A 205 10.49 5.08 -13.64
CA LEU A 205 9.54 4.19 -12.96
C LEU A 205 10.16 2.82 -12.73
N TYR A 206 10.52 2.54 -11.47
CA TYR A 206 11.22 1.29 -11.12
C TYR A 206 10.27 0.12 -10.80
N TYR A 207 8.98 0.38 -10.62
CA TYR A 207 7.99 -0.61 -10.19
C TYR A 207 6.63 -0.32 -10.79
N ALA A 208 5.84 -1.36 -10.98
CA ALA A 208 4.47 -1.26 -11.46
C ALA A 208 3.52 -2.14 -10.65
N LEU A 209 2.25 -1.73 -10.67
CA LEU A 209 1.10 -2.53 -10.25
C LEU A 209 0.16 -2.67 -11.46
N GLY A 210 -0.66 -3.70 -11.49
CA GLY A 210 -1.54 -3.96 -12.62
C GLY A 210 -2.13 -5.35 -12.55
N ASP A 211 -3.00 -5.72 -13.49
CA ASP A 211 -3.76 -6.97 -13.43
C ASP A 211 -2.90 -8.26 -13.30
N ILE A 212 -1.59 -8.18 -13.56
CA ILE A 212 -0.62 -9.25 -13.27
C ILE A 212 -0.53 -9.62 -11.77
N ASN A 213 -0.87 -8.70 -10.86
CA ASN A 213 -0.87 -8.93 -9.42
C ASN A 213 -2.30 -9.00 -8.85
N THR A 214 -2.42 -9.69 -7.72
CA THR A 214 -3.69 -9.86 -6.97
C THR A 214 -3.58 -9.33 -5.55
N TYR A 215 -2.35 -9.23 -5.02
CA TYR A 215 -2.13 -8.73 -3.66
C TYR A 215 -2.29 -7.23 -3.52
N ASP A 216 -2.25 -6.48 -4.62
CA ASP A 216 -2.64 -5.09 -4.62
C ASP A 216 -4.13 -4.93 -4.27
N ASN A 217 -5.03 -5.79 -4.78
CA ASN A 217 -6.43 -5.74 -4.36
C ASN A 217 -6.59 -6.12 -2.89
N ASP A 218 -5.84 -7.12 -2.41
CA ASP A 218 -5.84 -7.53 -1.00
C ASP A 218 -5.24 -6.46 -0.08
N GLY A 219 -4.37 -5.62 -0.62
CA GLY A 219 -3.70 -4.53 0.08
C GLY A 219 -4.44 -3.20 0.05
N THR A 220 -5.51 -3.05 -0.74
CA THR A 220 -6.27 -1.79 -0.82
C THR A 220 -7.12 -1.60 0.42
N VAL A 221 -6.88 -0.54 1.20
CA VAL A 221 -7.58 -0.32 2.46
C VAL A 221 -9.01 0.16 2.21
N LEU A 222 -9.98 -0.38 2.96
CA LEU A 222 -11.40 -0.01 2.93
C LEU A 222 -12.02 -0.06 4.32
N LEU A 223 -13.31 0.26 4.43
CA LEU A 223 -14.10 0.07 5.65
C LEU A 223 -14.95 -1.20 5.55
N PHE A 224 -14.69 -2.16 6.43
CA PHE A 224 -15.70 -3.16 6.76
C PHE A 224 -16.71 -2.55 7.72
N PHE A 225 -17.99 -2.87 7.57
CA PHE A 225 -19.00 -2.46 8.54
C PHE A 225 -19.94 -3.60 8.92
N ASN A 226 -20.23 -3.73 10.22
CA ASN A 226 -21.12 -4.76 10.75
C ASN A 226 -22.58 -4.28 10.67
N LYS A 227 -23.35 -4.88 9.75
CA LYS A 227 -24.73 -4.52 9.48
C LYS A 227 -25.66 -4.87 10.64
N ASP A 228 -25.49 -6.05 11.21
CA ASP A 228 -26.36 -6.51 12.30
C ASP A 228 -26.16 -5.67 13.56
N LEU A 229 -24.91 -5.31 13.86
CA LEU A 229 -24.59 -4.41 14.95
C LEU A 229 -25.13 -2.99 14.69
N TYR A 230 -25.09 -2.50 13.44
CA TYR A 230 -25.68 -1.22 13.07
C TYR A 230 -27.21 -1.21 13.27
N ILE A 231 -27.90 -2.24 12.75
CA ILE A 231 -29.35 -2.43 12.90
C ILE A 231 -29.75 -2.53 14.38
N LYS A 232 -28.99 -3.29 15.18
CA LYS A 232 -29.25 -3.45 16.61
C LYS A 232 -29.20 -2.12 17.37
N ASN A 233 -28.41 -1.16 16.88
CA ASN A 233 -28.31 0.18 17.45
C ASN A 233 -29.23 1.21 16.76
N GLY A 234 -30.12 0.76 15.88
CA GLY A 234 -31.17 1.57 15.27
C GLY A 234 -30.79 2.24 13.95
N GLY A 235 -29.62 1.92 13.38
CA GLY A 235 -29.22 2.39 12.05
C GLY A 235 -29.83 1.55 10.92
N ASP A 236 -29.80 2.09 9.70
CA ASP A 236 -30.17 1.39 8.46
C ASP A 236 -28.95 1.26 7.53
N PRO A 237 -28.42 0.05 7.29
CA PRO A 237 -27.31 -0.15 6.37
C PRO A 237 -27.49 0.48 4.98
N GLN A 238 -28.73 0.59 4.49
CA GLN A 238 -29.00 1.22 3.20
C GLN A 238 -28.63 2.70 3.19
N GLU A 239 -28.81 3.43 4.31
CA GLU A 239 -28.44 4.84 4.40
C GLU A 239 -26.93 5.02 4.27
N LEU A 240 -26.12 4.12 4.83
CA LEU A 240 -24.65 4.14 4.68
C LEU A 240 -24.23 3.92 3.22
N TYR A 241 -24.84 2.95 2.54
CA TYR A 241 -24.56 2.71 1.12
C TYR A 241 -25.00 3.88 0.24
N ASP A 242 -26.19 4.42 0.48
CA ASP A 242 -26.71 5.55 -0.31
C ASP A 242 -25.81 6.78 -0.13
N MET A 243 -25.31 7.05 1.08
CA MET A 243 -24.33 8.13 1.30
C MET A 243 -23.03 7.87 0.53
N ALA A 244 -22.52 6.65 0.53
CA ALA A 244 -21.28 6.31 -0.18
C ALA A 244 -21.44 6.44 -1.71
N LEU A 245 -22.53 5.89 -2.26
CA LEU A 245 -22.77 5.87 -3.70
C LEU A 245 -23.16 7.25 -4.25
N ASN A 246 -23.79 8.12 -3.44
CA ASN A 246 -24.16 9.48 -3.85
C ASN A 246 -23.06 10.52 -3.51
N GLY A 247 -21.91 10.10 -2.96
CA GLY A 247 -20.80 11.00 -2.65
C GLY A 247 -20.98 11.88 -1.41
N GLU A 248 -21.93 11.53 -0.54
CA GLU A 248 -22.25 12.23 0.71
C GLU A 248 -21.53 11.61 1.93
N TRP A 249 -20.87 10.47 1.76
CA TRP A 249 -20.07 9.82 2.81
C TRP A 249 -18.75 10.58 3.05
N THR A 250 -18.80 11.44 4.06
CA THR A 250 -17.71 12.35 4.48
C THR A 250 -17.12 11.96 5.84
N PHE A 251 -15.95 12.51 6.17
CA PHE A 251 -15.28 12.27 7.43
C PHE A 251 -16.16 12.68 8.61
N ASP A 252 -16.85 13.83 8.52
CA ASP A 252 -17.82 14.27 9.52
C ASP A 252 -18.99 13.31 9.67
N ALA A 253 -19.57 12.81 8.56
CA ALA A 253 -20.65 11.83 8.60
C ALA A 253 -20.18 10.53 9.30
N PHE A 254 -18.99 10.04 8.94
CA PHE A 254 -18.38 8.87 9.55
C PHE A 254 -18.10 9.06 11.05
N VAL A 255 -17.51 10.19 11.46
CA VAL A 255 -17.25 10.50 12.86
C VAL A 255 -18.53 10.55 13.68
N ASN A 256 -19.63 11.03 13.10
CA ASN A 256 -20.95 11.03 13.76
C ASN A 256 -21.47 9.62 14.03
N GLU A 257 -21.23 8.65 13.13
CA GLU A 257 -21.62 7.26 13.34
C GLU A 257 -20.72 6.54 14.37
N VAL A 258 -19.45 6.96 14.49
CA VAL A 258 -18.51 6.37 15.46
C VAL A 258 -18.70 6.93 16.88
N THR A 259 -18.96 8.23 17.00
CA THR A 259 -18.93 8.93 18.29
C THR A 259 -20.08 8.51 19.20
N GLY A 260 -19.74 8.08 20.41
CA GLY A 260 -20.71 7.61 21.41
C GLY A 260 -21.25 6.20 21.16
N PHE A 261 -20.74 5.49 20.14
CA PHE A 261 -21.15 4.11 19.83
C PHE A 261 -20.64 3.11 20.87
N GLY A 262 -19.43 3.33 21.39
CA GLY A 262 -18.76 2.35 22.22
C GLY A 262 -19.38 2.19 23.60
N TYR A 263 -19.46 0.96 24.12
CA TYR A 263 -19.91 0.66 25.49
C TYR A 263 -19.15 -0.51 26.14
N ASP A 264 -18.97 -0.43 27.46
CA ASP A 264 -18.36 -1.49 28.27
C ASP A 264 -19.30 -2.70 28.26
N ALA A 265 -18.90 -3.74 27.53
CA ALA A 265 -19.74 -4.90 27.24
C ALA A 265 -19.62 -5.97 28.33
N ASN A 266 -18.49 -6.00 29.05
CA ASN A 266 -18.20 -7.01 30.07
C ASN A 266 -18.49 -6.53 31.51
N SER A 267 -18.83 -5.24 31.66
CA SER A 267 -19.16 -4.55 32.93
C SER A 267 -18.02 -4.54 33.95
N ASP A 268 -16.76 -4.51 33.50
CA ASP A 268 -15.58 -4.46 34.38
C ASP A 268 -15.11 -3.02 34.70
N GLY A 269 -15.74 -2.01 34.07
CA GLY A 269 -15.46 -0.60 34.27
C GLY A 269 -14.23 -0.08 33.54
N LYS A 270 -13.69 -0.84 32.58
CA LYS A 270 -12.59 -0.43 31.70
C LYS A 270 -13.07 -0.37 30.25
N ARG A 271 -12.20 0.17 29.41
CA ARG A 271 -12.32 0.13 27.94
C ARG A 271 -11.16 -0.70 27.44
N ASP A 272 -11.41 -1.96 27.11
CA ASP A 272 -10.40 -2.90 26.59
C ASP A 272 -10.91 -3.71 25.39
N GLU A 273 -10.08 -4.60 24.86
CA GLU A 273 -10.39 -5.33 23.62
C GLU A 273 -11.61 -6.28 23.70
N PHE A 274 -12.22 -6.44 24.87
CA PHE A 274 -13.44 -7.21 25.08
C PHE A 274 -14.73 -6.37 25.00
N ASP A 275 -14.61 -5.06 24.78
CA ASP A 275 -15.74 -4.13 24.70
C ASP A 275 -16.22 -3.88 23.28
N VAL A 276 -17.32 -3.11 23.16
CA VAL A 276 -17.88 -2.69 21.88
C VAL A 276 -17.38 -1.31 21.50
N TYR A 277 -17.02 -1.14 20.22
CA TYR A 277 -16.42 0.07 19.66
C TYR A 277 -17.11 0.48 18.35
N GLY A 278 -17.15 1.78 18.09
CA GLY A 278 -17.59 2.35 16.81
C GLY A 278 -16.55 2.14 15.71
N LEU A 279 -15.26 2.21 16.05
CA LEU A 279 -14.17 2.01 15.11
C LEU A 279 -13.12 1.06 15.67
N LEU A 280 -12.77 0.06 14.89
CA LEU A 280 -11.61 -0.80 15.06
C LEU A 280 -10.55 -0.39 14.05
N THR A 281 -9.31 -0.23 14.49
CA THR A 281 -8.22 0.24 13.61
C THR A 281 -6.84 -0.03 14.21
N GLU A 282 -5.80 0.44 13.55
CA GLU A 282 -4.42 0.47 14.02
C GLU A 282 -3.84 1.88 13.84
N THR A 283 -2.65 2.18 14.40
CA THR A 283 -2.06 3.52 14.32
C THR A 283 -1.91 4.04 12.89
N SER A 284 -1.60 3.17 11.93
CA SER A 284 -1.50 3.51 10.50
C SER A 284 -2.83 4.00 9.91
N GLY A 285 -3.97 3.72 10.56
CA GLY A 285 -5.29 4.13 10.11
C GLY A 285 -5.48 5.64 10.00
N VAL A 286 -4.76 6.42 10.81
CA VAL A 286 -4.69 7.88 10.70
C VAL A 286 -4.29 8.30 9.28
N TYR A 287 -3.34 7.58 8.69
CA TYR A 287 -2.86 7.84 7.35
C TYR A 287 -3.93 7.65 6.28
N ASN A 288 -4.78 6.63 6.44
CA ASN A 288 -5.83 6.34 5.49
C ASN A 288 -6.82 7.50 5.41
N HIS A 289 -7.18 8.09 6.56
CA HIS A 289 -8.06 9.26 6.60
C HIS A 289 -7.37 10.56 6.18
N PHE A 290 -6.06 10.69 6.44
CA PHE A 290 -5.27 11.79 5.88
C PHE A 290 -5.24 11.72 4.35
N LEU A 291 -4.91 10.58 3.75
CA LEU A 291 -4.92 10.42 2.29
C LEU A 291 -6.33 10.61 1.70
N ALA A 292 -7.38 10.17 2.40
CA ALA A 292 -8.77 10.36 2.01
C ALA A 292 -9.21 11.83 1.90
N SER A 293 -8.39 12.78 2.40
CA SER A 293 -8.58 14.21 2.18
C SER A 293 -8.00 14.74 0.87
N GLY A 294 -7.43 13.87 0.03
CA GLY A 294 -6.77 14.23 -1.22
C GLY A 294 -5.37 14.82 -1.04
N ASN A 295 -4.87 14.92 0.19
CA ASN A 295 -3.51 15.37 0.48
C ASN A 295 -2.51 14.22 0.46
N ARG A 296 -1.25 14.55 0.15
CA ARG A 296 -0.09 13.65 0.28
C ARG A 296 0.93 14.27 1.23
N ILE A 297 1.81 13.44 1.79
CA ILE A 297 2.95 13.91 2.59
C ILE A 297 4.05 14.41 1.66
N VAL A 298 4.23 13.73 0.54
CA VAL A 298 5.16 14.10 -0.53
C VAL A 298 4.38 14.27 -1.83
N ASP A 299 4.56 15.43 -2.45
CA ASP A 299 4.10 15.69 -3.83
C ASP A 299 5.31 15.71 -4.77
N LYS A 300 5.11 16.02 -6.05
CA LYS A 300 6.18 16.13 -7.04
C LYS A 300 6.17 17.50 -7.70
N ASN A 301 7.37 18.02 -7.95
CA ASN A 301 7.52 19.26 -8.71
C ASN A 301 7.41 19.01 -10.23
N ALA A 302 7.52 20.06 -11.03
CA ALA A 302 7.40 19.98 -12.49
C ALA A 302 8.48 19.12 -13.20
N ASN A 303 9.55 18.74 -12.50
CA ASN A 303 10.59 17.83 -12.99
C ASN A 303 10.41 16.39 -12.47
N ASP A 304 9.23 16.09 -11.91
CA ASP A 304 8.94 14.79 -11.28
C ASP A 304 9.82 14.49 -10.05
N GLU A 305 10.40 15.51 -9.41
CA GLU A 305 11.19 15.34 -8.20
C GLU A 305 10.27 15.42 -6.96
N PRO A 306 10.38 14.47 -6.01
CA PRO A 306 9.63 14.52 -4.76
C PRO A 306 9.93 15.80 -3.97
N ILE A 307 8.88 16.37 -3.39
CA ILE A 307 8.91 17.54 -2.50
C ILE A 307 8.00 17.29 -1.29
N PHE A 308 8.44 17.72 -0.11
CA PHE A 308 7.61 17.61 1.09
C PHE A 308 6.45 18.61 1.03
N ASP A 309 5.20 18.14 1.15
CA ASP A 309 4.01 18.94 0.82
C ASP A 309 2.86 18.87 1.85
N LEU A 310 3.09 18.33 3.05
CA LEU A 310 2.04 18.20 4.09
C LEU A 310 1.29 19.51 4.41
N ALA A 311 1.95 20.66 4.25
CA ALA A 311 1.40 21.97 4.57
C ALA A 311 0.45 22.53 3.50
N SER A 312 0.34 21.88 2.34
CA SER A 312 -0.56 22.31 1.28
C SER A 312 -2.02 22.00 1.61
N GLY A 313 -2.92 22.82 1.06
CA GLY A 313 -4.37 22.67 1.26
C GLY A 313 -4.80 22.61 2.73
N ASN A 314 -5.51 21.54 3.07
CA ASN A 314 -6.06 21.21 4.39
C ASN A 314 -5.27 20.11 5.11
N GLY A 315 -4.05 19.74 4.66
CA GLY A 315 -3.32 18.58 5.16
C GLY A 315 -3.14 18.53 6.68
N TYR A 316 -2.77 19.66 7.32
CA TYR A 316 -2.69 19.73 8.78
C TYR A 316 -4.03 19.52 9.49
N ALA A 317 -5.12 20.07 8.93
CA ALA A 317 -6.45 19.93 9.52
C ALA A 317 -6.92 18.48 9.42
N ALA A 318 -6.83 17.88 8.24
CA ALA A 318 -7.19 16.48 8.00
C ALA A 318 -6.40 15.52 8.91
N LEU A 319 -5.09 15.71 9.03
CA LEU A 319 -4.26 14.91 9.94
C LEU A 319 -4.66 15.11 11.41
N THR A 320 -4.98 16.34 11.81
CA THR A 320 -5.43 16.66 13.19
C THR A 320 -6.76 15.99 13.51
N ASP A 321 -7.72 16.05 12.60
CA ASP A 321 -9.04 15.48 12.80
C ASP A 321 -8.98 13.95 12.87
N ALA A 322 -8.18 13.31 12.01
CA ALA A 322 -7.91 11.88 12.06
C ALA A 322 -7.26 11.46 13.39
N VAL A 323 -6.22 12.17 13.86
CA VAL A 323 -5.59 11.90 15.16
C VAL A 323 -6.59 12.07 16.31
N ASN A 324 -7.42 13.13 16.29
CA ASN A 324 -8.42 13.37 17.33
C ASN A 324 -9.46 12.24 17.42
N LEU A 325 -9.93 11.72 16.28
CA LEU A 325 -10.81 10.55 16.25
C LEU A 325 -10.13 9.35 16.92
N TYR A 326 -8.87 9.08 16.56
CA TYR A 326 -8.13 7.90 17.04
C TYR A 326 -7.76 7.98 18.53
N LEU A 327 -7.68 9.20 19.07
CA LEU A 327 -7.49 9.44 20.51
C LEU A 327 -8.79 9.26 21.33
N ASN A 328 -9.97 9.12 20.69
CA ASN A 328 -11.21 8.84 21.39
C ASN A 328 -11.34 7.35 21.77
N THR A 329 -10.57 6.94 22.77
CA THR A 329 -10.48 5.54 23.23
C THR A 329 -11.75 4.95 23.84
N ASN A 330 -12.82 5.76 23.99
CA ASN A 330 -14.14 5.24 24.37
C ASN A 330 -14.90 4.60 23.21
N ASP A 331 -14.63 5.07 21.99
CA ASP A 331 -15.34 4.68 20.77
C ASP A 331 -14.42 4.02 19.74
N VAL A 332 -13.10 4.22 19.88
CA VAL A 332 -12.08 3.69 18.97
C VAL A 332 -11.15 2.71 19.69
N LEU A 333 -11.02 1.49 19.15
CA LEU A 333 -10.01 0.52 19.55
C LEU A 333 -8.86 0.54 18.54
N VAL A 334 -7.69 1.00 18.99
CA VAL A 334 -6.44 0.94 18.23
C VAL A 334 -5.67 -0.31 18.68
N GLY A 335 -5.64 -1.35 17.83
CA GLY A 335 -5.19 -2.69 18.21
C GLY A 335 -3.70 -2.83 18.52
N ASN A 336 -2.86 -1.96 17.97
CA ASN A 336 -1.40 -2.02 18.11
C ASN A 336 -0.84 -0.97 19.10
N LEU A 337 -1.67 -0.44 20.01
CA LEU A 337 -1.16 0.41 21.08
C LEU A 337 -0.16 -0.35 21.97
N PRO A 338 0.83 0.33 22.58
CA PRO A 338 1.90 -0.31 23.35
C PRO A 338 1.41 -1.26 24.45
N GLU A 339 0.28 -0.98 25.08
CA GLU A 339 -0.33 -1.84 26.08
C GLU A 339 -0.78 -3.19 25.52
N TYR A 340 -1.33 -3.24 24.31
CA TYR A 340 -1.77 -4.47 23.66
C TYR A 340 -0.57 -5.23 23.10
N VAL A 341 0.38 -4.52 22.48
CA VAL A 341 1.65 -5.11 22.02
C VAL A 341 2.38 -5.79 23.17
N SER A 342 2.45 -5.14 24.34
CA SER A 342 3.07 -5.73 25.53
C SER A 342 2.25 -6.86 26.13
N LYS A 343 0.92 -6.79 26.10
CA LYS A 343 0.01 -7.80 26.66
C LYS A 343 0.04 -9.10 25.87
N TYR A 344 0.19 -9.02 24.55
CA TYR A 344 0.19 -10.14 23.62
C TYR A 344 1.57 -10.39 22.98
N GLU A 345 2.64 -10.11 23.73
CA GLU A 345 4.01 -10.36 23.25
C GLU A 345 4.18 -11.84 22.83
N GLY A 346 4.59 -12.06 21.57
CA GLY A 346 4.76 -13.39 20.99
C GLY A 346 3.49 -13.97 20.34
N GLU A 347 2.38 -13.23 20.33
CA GLU A 347 1.15 -13.55 19.61
C GLU A 347 0.84 -12.48 18.55
N ASP A 348 -0.13 -12.75 17.67
CA ASP A 348 -0.62 -11.75 16.72
C ASP A 348 -1.55 -10.76 17.45
N VAL A 349 -1.03 -9.56 17.72
CA VAL A 349 -1.76 -8.51 18.46
C VAL A 349 -3.05 -8.11 17.75
N TYR A 350 -3.10 -8.14 16.43
CA TYR A 350 -4.27 -7.77 15.64
C TYR A 350 -5.35 -8.84 15.75
N GLU A 351 -4.95 -10.11 15.70
CA GLU A 351 -5.86 -11.24 15.96
C GLU A 351 -6.51 -11.07 17.33
N LYS A 352 -5.71 -10.80 18.37
CA LYS A 352 -6.20 -10.68 19.75
C LYS A 352 -7.05 -9.46 20.05
N THR A 353 -6.94 -8.42 19.23
CA THR A 353 -7.65 -7.16 19.44
C THR A 353 -8.73 -6.95 18.38
N VAL A 354 -8.42 -6.23 17.32
CA VAL A 354 -9.38 -5.72 16.33
C VAL A 354 -10.00 -6.81 15.47
N ILE A 355 -9.26 -7.85 15.07
CA ILE A 355 -9.81 -8.93 14.24
C ILE A 355 -10.84 -9.73 15.04
N ASN A 356 -10.50 -10.17 16.25
CA ASN A 356 -11.46 -10.89 17.10
C ASN A 356 -12.62 -9.99 17.52
N ALA A 357 -12.38 -8.71 17.83
CA ALA A 357 -13.47 -7.78 18.13
C ALA A 357 -14.46 -7.68 16.96
N PHE A 358 -14.00 -7.54 15.72
CA PHE A 358 -14.89 -7.50 14.56
C PHE A 358 -15.62 -8.83 14.35
N LYS A 359 -14.85 -9.94 14.31
CA LYS A 359 -15.36 -11.30 14.11
C LYS A 359 -16.42 -11.71 15.13
N GLU A 360 -16.29 -11.24 16.38
CA GLU A 360 -17.21 -11.52 17.48
C GLU A 360 -18.38 -10.53 17.59
N GLY A 361 -18.52 -9.61 16.63
CA GLY A 361 -19.63 -8.65 16.58
C GLY A 361 -19.50 -7.48 17.55
N ARG A 362 -18.26 -7.08 17.88
CA ARG A 362 -17.95 -5.98 18.82
C ARG A 362 -17.43 -4.70 18.15
N GLY A 363 -17.32 -4.64 16.83
CA GLY A 363 -16.95 -3.42 16.10
C GLY A 363 -17.99 -3.03 15.07
N LEU A 364 -18.39 -1.76 15.04
CA LEU A 364 -19.26 -1.24 13.97
C LEU A 364 -18.47 -1.13 12.67
N PHE A 365 -17.39 -0.33 12.67
CA PHE A 365 -16.50 -0.18 11.53
C PHE A 365 -15.13 -0.79 11.81
N TYR A 366 -14.50 -1.35 10.78
CA TYR A 366 -13.11 -1.81 10.82
C TYR A 366 -12.35 -1.29 9.59
N VAL A 367 -11.39 -0.40 9.82
CA VAL A 367 -10.47 0.09 8.76
C VAL A 367 -9.40 -0.96 8.54
N CYS A 368 -9.48 -1.67 7.40
CA CYS A 368 -8.47 -2.65 7.02
C CYS A 368 -8.55 -3.01 5.54
N ALA A 369 -7.69 -3.90 5.06
CA ALA A 369 -7.68 -4.38 3.69
C ALA A 369 -8.33 -5.77 3.55
N PRO A 370 -8.77 -6.16 2.34
CA PRO A 370 -9.41 -7.46 2.06
C PRO A 370 -8.60 -8.69 2.47
N ILE A 371 -7.28 -8.57 2.67
CA ILE A 371 -6.43 -9.62 3.23
C ILE A 371 -6.92 -10.21 4.57
N HIS A 372 -7.83 -9.54 5.29
CA HIS A 372 -8.43 -10.08 6.51
C HIS A 372 -9.75 -10.85 6.30
N LEU A 373 -10.30 -10.88 5.09
CA LEU A 373 -11.53 -11.61 4.77
C LEU A 373 -11.54 -13.08 5.24
N PRO A 374 -10.42 -13.85 5.14
CA PRO A 374 -10.41 -15.22 5.64
C PRO A 374 -10.78 -15.36 7.12
N TYR A 375 -10.48 -14.36 7.96
CA TYR A 375 -10.86 -14.37 9.39
C TYR A 375 -12.37 -14.24 9.62
N PHE A 376 -13.10 -13.65 8.66
CA PHE A 376 -14.51 -13.28 8.81
C PHE A 376 -15.46 -14.24 8.08
N ARG A 377 -14.96 -15.32 7.49
CA ARG A 377 -15.80 -16.34 6.82
C ARG A 377 -16.78 -17.01 7.77
N ASP A 378 -16.40 -17.20 9.03
CA ASP A 378 -17.21 -17.79 10.09
C ASP A 378 -17.84 -16.75 11.03
N MET A 379 -17.69 -15.45 10.74
CA MET A 379 -18.38 -14.38 11.45
C MET A 379 -19.90 -14.56 11.29
N LYS A 380 -20.62 -14.54 12.41
CA LYS A 380 -22.06 -14.81 12.47
C LYS A 380 -22.90 -13.63 12.00
N ASP A 381 -22.50 -12.43 12.40
CA ASP A 381 -23.14 -11.19 11.99
C ASP A 381 -22.89 -10.95 10.51
N ASP A 382 -23.85 -10.32 9.82
CA ASP A 382 -23.64 -9.85 8.46
C ASP A 382 -22.76 -8.58 8.42
N TYR A 383 -21.98 -8.43 7.36
CA TYR A 383 -21.11 -7.27 7.13
C TYR A 383 -21.14 -6.83 5.67
N GLY A 384 -20.68 -5.61 5.41
CA GLY A 384 -20.47 -5.08 4.06
C GLY A 384 -19.22 -4.20 3.98
N PHE A 385 -19.02 -3.58 2.82
CA PHE A 385 -17.92 -2.66 2.56
C PHE A 385 -18.41 -1.23 2.35
N LEU A 386 -17.63 -0.27 2.80
CA LEU A 386 -17.74 1.16 2.51
C LEU A 386 -16.37 1.69 2.06
N PRO A 387 -16.33 2.74 1.23
CA PRO A 387 -15.07 3.43 0.97
C PRO A 387 -14.60 4.15 2.24
N ILE A 388 -13.30 4.41 2.34
CA ILE A 388 -12.78 5.35 3.34
C ILE A 388 -13.44 6.71 3.05
N PRO A 389 -14.07 7.38 4.03
CA PRO A 389 -14.85 8.59 3.78
C PRO A 389 -13.98 9.71 3.20
N LYS A 390 -14.52 10.47 2.24
CA LYS A 390 -13.89 11.71 1.77
C LYS A 390 -13.78 12.69 2.92
N TYR A 391 -12.84 13.63 2.86
CA TYR A 391 -12.78 14.63 3.92
C TYR A 391 -13.96 15.62 3.83
N ASN A 392 -14.29 16.10 2.63
CA ASN A 392 -15.46 16.95 2.37
C ASN A 392 -16.41 16.35 1.32
N ALA A 393 -17.66 16.84 1.27
CA ALA A 393 -18.64 16.39 0.27
C ALA A 393 -18.28 16.90 -1.14
N GLU A 394 -17.60 18.04 -1.19
CA GLU A 394 -17.15 18.77 -2.37
C GLU A 394 -15.94 18.15 -3.06
N ASP A 395 -15.22 17.24 -2.37
CA ASP A 395 -14.15 16.46 -2.97
C ASP A 395 -14.74 15.60 -4.11
N ASP A 396 -14.12 15.63 -5.27
CA ASP A 396 -14.66 15.07 -6.52
C ASP A 396 -14.56 13.55 -6.61
N ARG A 397 -13.68 12.94 -5.80
CA ARG A 397 -13.49 11.49 -5.73
C ARG A 397 -13.12 11.03 -4.32
N TYR A 398 -13.18 9.71 -4.13
CA TYR A 398 -12.57 9.04 -2.99
C TYR A 398 -11.05 8.87 -3.19
N TYR A 399 -10.33 8.53 -2.11
CA TYR A 399 -8.91 8.18 -2.16
C TYR A 399 -8.64 7.01 -1.21
N HIS A 400 -7.98 5.97 -1.71
CA HIS A 400 -7.67 4.76 -0.92
C HIS A 400 -6.18 4.47 -0.90
N ASN A 401 -5.67 4.29 0.31
CA ASN A 401 -4.29 3.88 0.55
C ASN A 401 -4.07 2.41 0.20
N MET A 402 -2.86 2.10 -0.22
CA MET A 402 -2.36 0.74 -0.37
C MET A 402 -1.54 0.39 0.86
N GLY A 403 -1.93 -0.65 1.60
CA GLY A 403 -1.23 -1.09 2.79
C GLY A 403 0.21 -1.48 2.45
N ALA A 404 1.19 -0.70 2.91
CA ALA A 404 2.55 -0.82 2.40
C ALA A 404 3.19 -2.21 2.61
N HIS A 405 2.88 -2.87 3.72
CA HIS A 405 3.43 -4.19 4.06
C HIS A 405 2.71 -5.36 3.37
N ILE A 406 1.52 -5.14 2.84
CA ILE A 406 0.62 -6.18 2.31
C ILE A 406 0.36 -6.03 0.81
N THR A 407 0.74 -4.89 0.22
CA THR A 407 0.70 -4.64 -1.22
C THR A 407 1.98 -5.17 -1.87
N SER A 408 1.83 -5.88 -2.98
CA SER A 408 2.92 -6.43 -3.78
C SER A 408 3.14 -5.58 -5.03
N VAL A 409 4.40 -5.38 -5.41
CA VAL A 409 4.79 -4.62 -6.60
C VAL A 409 5.73 -5.42 -7.49
N LEU A 410 5.55 -5.26 -8.80
CA LEU A 410 6.45 -5.82 -9.82
C LEU A 410 7.64 -4.90 -10.04
N PHE A 411 8.83 -5.48 -10.20
CA PHE A 411 10.02 -4.76 -10.65
C PHE A 411 10.98 -5.67 -11.41
N VAL A 412 11.92 -5.03 -12.12
CA VAL A 412 12.95 -5.69 -12.92
C VAL A 412 14.35 -5.36 -12.38
N PRO A 413 15.16 -6.36 -12.01
CA PRO A 413 16.55 -6.11 -11.62
C PRO A 413 17.40 -5.54 -12.76
N VAL A 414 18.39 -4.70 -12.45
CA VAL A 414 19.44 -4.35 -13.42
C VAL A 414 20.28 -5.58 -13.76
N GLY A 415 20.62 -5.76 -15.03
CA GLY A 415 21.41 -6.90 -15.46
C GLY A 415 21.39 -7.09 -16.96
N ASP A 416 21.84 -8.26 -17.41
CA ASP A 416 21.81 -8.62 -18.83
C ASP A 416 20.37 -8.94 -19.31
N ASN A 417 19.46 -9.33 -18.41
CA ASN A 417 18.05 -9.59 -18.72
C ASN A 417 17.25 -8.32 -19.00
N SER A 418 17.65 -7.19 -18.42
CA SER A 418 17.02 -5.88 -18.58
C SER A 418 17.65 -5.00 -19.67
N LYS A 419 18.50 -5.57 -20.54
CA LYS A 419 19.23 -4.82 -21.57
C LYS A 419 18.96 -5.31 -22.99
N GLY A 420 19.07 -4.39 -23.95
CA GLY A 420 19.07 -4.70 -25.38
C GLY A 420 17.83 -5.50 -25.79
N GLU A 421 18.04 -6.60 -26.52
CA GLU A 421 16.94 -7.46 -26.96
C GLU A 421 16.28 -8.21 -25.80
N ASN A 422 17.06 -8.61 -24.78
CA ASN A 422 16.51 -9.34 -23.63
C ASN A 422 15.50 -8.49 -22.86
N GLY A 423 15.81 -7.20 -22.67
CA GLY A 423 14.94 -6.25 -21.98
C GLY A 423 13.64 -5.99 -22.75
N LYS A 424 13.70 -5.90 -24.08
CA LYS A 424 12.51 -5.73 -24.94
C LYS A 424 11.60 -6.95 -24.94
N GLN A 425 12.19 -8.15 -25.00
CA GLN A 425 11.46 -9.40 -24.87
C GLN A 425 10.80 -9.51 -23.49
N LEU A 426 11.50 -9.11 -22.43
CA LEU A 426 10.95 -9.06 -21.08
C LEU A 426 9.78 -8.08 -21.01
N ALA A 427 9.92 -6.85 -21.51
CA ALA A 427 8.82 -5.89 -21.55
C ALA A 427 7.59 -6.43 -22.29
N THR A 428 7.79 -7.07 -23.43
CA THR A 428 6.72 -7.72 -24.19
C THR A 428 6.00 -8.80 -23.37
N VAL A 429 6.74 -9.62 -22.62
CA VAL A 429 6.15 -10.65 -21.74
C VAL A 429 5.43 -10.04 -20.55
N LEU A 430 5.93 -8.94 -19.97
CA LEU A 430 5.25 -8.24 -18.88
C LEU A 430 3.90 -7.67 -19.33
N ASP A 431 3.85 -7.03 -20.51
CA ASP A 431 2.60 -6.55 -21.10
C ASP A 431 1.64 -7.69 -21.43
N ALA A 432 2.15 -8.79 -21.98
CA ALA A 432 1.34 -9.97 -22.24
C ALA A 432 0.75 -10.55 -20.94
N LEU A 433 1.57 -10.74 -19.90
CA LEU A 433 1.08 -11.22 -18.60
C LEU A 433 0.02 -10.28 -18.01
N GLY A 434 0.20 -8.96 -18.11
CA GLY A 434 -0.81 -7.98 -17.69
C GLY A 434 -2.12 -8.11 -18.46
N ALA A 435 -2.06 -8.10 -19.79
CA ALA A 435 -3.24 -8.18 -20.66
C ALA A 435 -4.01 -9.50 -20.49
N TYR A 436 -3.30 -10.63 -20.48
CA TYR A 436 -3.92 -11.94 -20.25
C TYR A 436 -4.47 -12.04 -18.82
N SER A 437 -3.77 -11.51 -17.80
CA SER A 437 -4.34 -11.50 -16.45
C SER A 437 -5.61 -10.65 -16.37
N LYS A 438 -5.69 -9.54 -17.08
CA LYS A 438 -6.93 -8.75 -17.17
C LYS A 438 -8.09 -9.52 -17.79
N ASP A 439 -7.81 -10.40 -18.76
CA ASP A 439 -8.82 -11.26 -19.41
C ASP A 439 -9.22 -12.48 -18.57
N TYR A 440 -8.28 -13.10 -17.83
CA TYR A 440 -8.49 -14.39 -17.16
C TYR A 440 -8.47 -14.31 -15.63
N LEU A 441 -7.50 -13.60 -15.05
CA LEU A 441 -7.27 -13.55 -13.62
C LEU A 441 -8.19 -12.55 -12.92
N THR A 442 -8.24 -11.31 -13.39
CA THR A 442 -9.08 -10.24 -12.82
C THR A 442 -10.55 -10.64 -12.74
N PRO A 443 -11.17 -11.26 -13.76
CA PRO A 443 -12.56 -11.71 -13.66
C PRO A 443 -12.77 -12.87 -12.67
N GLU A 444 -11.77 -13.72 -12.43
CA GLU A 444 -11.91 -14.77 -11.41
C GLU A 444 -11.73 -14.21 -10.00
N TYR A 445 -10.80 -13.28 -9.84
CA TYR A 445 -10.48 -12.71 -8.54
C TYR A 445 -11.44 -11.59 -8.15
N TYR A 446 -11.46 -10.51 -8.92
CA TYR A 446 -12.24 -9.33 -8.58
C TYR A 446 -13.75 -9.58 -8.69
N GLU A 447 -14.20 -10.08 -9.85
CA GLU A 447 -15.64 -10.22 -10.13
C GLU A 447 -16.29 -11.42 -9.44
N LYS A 448 -15.56 -12.52 -9.22
CA LYS A 448 -16.14 -13.74 -8.63
C LYS A 448 -15.72 -13.93 -7.17
N GLN A 449 -14.45 -13.80 -6.83
CA GLN A 449 -14.01 -13.98 -5.45
C GLN A 449 -14.44 -12.78 -4.59
N LEU A 450 -13.95 -11.57 -4.87
CA LEU A 450 -14.22 -10.39 -4.03
C LEU A 450 -15.69 -9.94 -4.10
N LYS A 451 -16.22 -9.64 -5.29
CA LYS A 451 -17.59 -9.10 -5.45
C LYS A 451 -18.73 -10.08 -5.18
N ARG A 452 -18.49 -11.40 -5.24
CA ARG A 452 -19.59 -12.40 -5.14
C ARG A 452 -19.40 -13.44 -4.05
N ALA A 453 -18.19 -13.93 -3.83
CA ALA A 453 -17.94 -14.97 -2.83
C ALA A 453 -17.69 -14.37 -1.44
N ASP A 454 -16.90 -13.29 -1.38
CA ASP A 454 -16.52 -12.64 -0.13
C ASP A 454 -17.47 -11.50 0.24
N SER A 455 -17.98 -10.75 -0.73
CA SER A 455 -19.11 -9.85 -0.49
C SER A 455 -20.37 -10.63 -0.12
N ARG A 456 -21.05 -10.18 0.94
CA ARG A 456 -22.31 -10.77 1.41
C ARG A 456 -23.56 -10.11 0.85
N ASP A 457 -23.40 -9.07 0.01
CA ASP A 457 -24.49 -8.31 -0.59
C ASP A 457 -24.08 -7.64 -1.92
N PRO A 458 -25.05 -7.18 -2.75
CA PRO A 458 -24.73 -6.55 -4.02
C PRO A 458 -24.18 -5.11 -3.92
N TYR A 459 -24.49 -4.34 -2.87
CA TYR A 459 -24.06 -2.93 -2.75
C TYR A 459 -22.57 -2.81 -2.44
N SER A 460 -22.06 -3.75 -1.65
CA SER A 460 -20.63 -3.91 -1.40
C SER A 460 -19.85 -4.10 -2.71
N ALA A 461 -20.42 -4.72 -3.74
CA ALA A 461 -19.76 -4.86 -5.04
C ALA A 461 -19.59 -3.51 -5.77
N ASP A 462 -20.62 -2.65 -5.72
CA ASP A 462 -20.55 -1.29 -6.31
C ASP A 462 -19.57 -0.40 -5.52
N VAL A 463 -19.50 -0.58 -4.20
CA VAL A 463 -18.50 0.09 -3.36
C VAL A 463 -17.07 -0.34 -3.70
N LEU A 464 -16.84 -1.63 -3.96
CA LEU A 464 -15.50 -2.10 -4.34
C LEU A 464 -15.02 -1.42 -5.64
N ASP A 465 -15.91 -1.15 -6.60
CA ASP A 465 -15.55 -0.40 -7.81
C ASP A 465 -15.05 1.01 -7.50
N ILE A 466 -15.69 1.69 -6.54
CA ILE A 466 -15.20 2.98 -6.03
C ILE A 466 -13.82 2.79 -5.40
N VAL A 467 -13.66 1.83 -4.49
CA VAL A 467 -12.42 1.60 -3.72
C VAL A 467 -11.23 1.37 -4.65
N TYR A 468 -11.33 0.43 -5.58
CA TYR A 468 -10.22 0.09 -6.47
C TYR A 468 -9.97 1.14 -7.55
N GLY A 469 -11.01 1.80 -8.05
CA GLY A 469 -10.89 2.90 -9.00
C GLY A 469 -10.29 4.18 -8.39
N SER A 470 -10.14 4.24 -7.07
CA SER A 470 -9.72 5.45 -6.36
C SER A 470 -8.43 5.30 -5.53
N ARG A 471 -7.62 4.30 -5.83
CA ARG A 471 -6.27 4.17 -5.25
C ARG A 471 -5.43 5.43 -5.45
N ILE A 472 -4.62 5.73 -4.45
CA ILE A 472 -3.62 6.80 -4.48
C ILE A 472 -2.32 6.28 -3.86
N TYR A 473 -1.19 6.76 -4.38
CA TYR A 473 0.11 6.45 -3.83
C TYR A 473 0.83 7.72 -3.38
N ASP A 474 1.65 7.59 -2.36
CA ASP A 474 2.41 8.70 -1.79
C ASP A 474 3.81 8.19 -1.46
N LEU A 475 4.80 8.78 -2.13
CA LEU A 475 6.20 8.45 -1.94
C LEU A 475 6.65 8.65 -0.47
N GLY A 476 5.95 9.50 0.28
CA GLY A 476 6.13 9.68 1.71
C GLY A 476 5.82 8.43 2.55
N GLN A 477 4.94 7.54 2.10
CA GLN A 477 4.74 6.23 2.75
C GLN A 477 5.83 5.24 2.30
N VAL A 478 6.10 5.20 0.99
CA VAL A 478 7.10 4.31 0.36
C VAL A 478 8.48 4.47 0.96
N PHE A 479 8.94 5.72 1.03
CA PHE A 479 10.22 6.11 1.59
C PHE A 479 10.10 6.48 3.06
N GLY A 480 9.00 6.10 3.73
CA GLY A 480 8.65 6.43 5.12
C GLY A 480 9.84 6.47 6.09
N GLY A 481 10.48 5.31 6.25
CA GLY A 481 11.63 5.16 7.14
C GLY A 481 12.89 5.89 6.66
N LYS A 482 13.03 6.09 5.34
CA LYS A 482 14.19 6.75 4.73
C LYS A 482 14.10 8.27 4.81
N TRP A 483 12.93 8.82 4.57
CA TRP A 483 12.66 10.26 4.59
C TRP A 483 12.20 10.74 5.96
N ASN A 484 11.97 9.83 6.92
CA ASN A 484 11.49 10.11 8.28
C ASN A 484 10.01 10.52 8.36
N THR A 485 9.26 10.33 7.28
CA THR A 485 7.84 10.64 7.17
C THR A 485 6.95 9.66 7.92
N THR A 486 7.39 8.42 8.23
CA THR A 486 6.64 7.46 9.07
C THR A 486 6.23 8.06 10.42
N SER A 487 7.11 8.85 11.04
CA SER A 487 6.81 9.46 12.34
C SER A 487 5.76 10.58 12.26
N ILE A 488 5.55 11.17 11.08
CA ILE A 488 4.42 12.07 10.83
C ILE A 488 3.11 11.27 10.71
N ILE A 489 3.20 10.09 10.09
CA ILE A 489 2.07 9.24 9.71
C ILE A 489 1.45 8.50 10.92
N GLU A 490 2.27 7.89 11.77
CA GLU A 490 1.80 6.83 12.69
C GLU A 490 1.69 7.26 14.16
N GLU A 491 2.16 8.46 14.51
CA GLU A 491 2.18 8.90 15.90
C GLU A 491 0.89 9.65 16.27
N LEU A 492 0.16 9.08 17.24
CA LEU A 492 -1.06 9.63 17.84
C LEU A 492 -0.75 10.76 18.83
N ASP A 493 -0.26 11.89 18.31
CA ASP A 493 -0.04 13.14 19.06
C ASP A 493 -0.66 14.32 18.30
N THR A 494 -1.37 15.17 19.06
CA THR A 494 -1.99 16.41 18.57
C THR A 494 -0.98 17.54 18.32
N ASN A 495 0.28 17.42 18.76
CA ASN A 495 1.35 18.40 18.50
C ASN A 495 1.92 18.33 17.06
N ILE A 496 1.06 18.10 16.07
CA ILE A 496 1.42 17.78 14.69
C ILE A 496 2.32 18.85 14.08
N GLN A 497 1.96 20.13 14.20
CA GLN A 497 2.76 21.21 13.61
C GLN A 497 4.19 21.24 14.16
N SER A 498 4.34 21.14 15.49
CA SER A 498 5.67 21.13 16.12
C SER A 498 6.49 19.90 15.71
N ARG A 499 5.84 18.74 15.55
CA ARG A 499 6.49 17.52 15.08
C ARG A 499 6.99 17.67 13.65
N VAL A 500 6.14 18.18 12.77
CA VAL A 500 6.46 18.39 11.36
C VAL A 500 7.56 19.43 11.20
N ASP A 501 7.43 20.59 11.84
CA ASP A 501 8.44 21.65 11.81
C ASP A 501 9.80 21.16 12.34
N GLY A 502 9.80 20.30 13.37
CA GLY A 502 11.01 19.71 13.93
C GLY A 502 11.72 18.69 13.03
N GLN A 503 11.04 18.18 12.00
CA GLN A 503 11.60 17.17 11.09
C GLN A 503 11.75 17.63 9.64
N LYS A 504 11.11 18.74 9.27
CA LYS A 504 11.06 19.26 7.91
C LYS A 504 12.43 19.29 7.23
N ASP A 505 13.43 19.90 7.86
CA ASP A 505 14.79 20.03 7.29
C ASP A 505 15.43 18.65 7.02
N ILE A 506 15.19 17.66 7.89
CA ILE A 506 15.72 16.30 7.72
C ILE A 506 14.98 15.57 6.60
N ILE A 507 13.67 15.74 6.50
CA ILE A 507 12.84 15.17 5.43
C ILE A 507 13.30 15.72 4.07
N GLU A 508 13.39 17.04 3.93
CA GLU A 508 13.81 17.71 2.69
C GLU A 508 15.25 17.31 2.30
N MET A 509 16.17 17.23 3.26
CA MET A 509 17.53 16.74 3.03
C MET A 509 17.54 15.28 2.52
N ASN A 510 16.76 14.39 3.15
CA ASN A 510 16.73 12.99 2.76
C ASN A 510 16.10 12.79 1.38
N ILE A 511 15.05 13.55 1.06
CA ILE A 511 14.44 13.60 -0.27
C ILE A 511 15.49 14.02 -1.31
N ALA A 512 16.21 15.13 -1.07
CA ALA A 512 17.24 15.62 -1.99
C ALA A 512 18.37 14.59 -2.20
N LEU A 513 18.80 13.90 -1.14
CA LEU A 513 19.80 12.82 -1.25
C LEU A 513 19.29 11.63 -2.09
N THR A 514 18.00 11.29 -1.99
CA THR A 514 17.39 10.25 -2.84
C THR A 514 17.33 10.71 -4.30
N VAL A 515 16.93 11.95 -4.57
CA VAL A 515 16.92 12.53 -5.93
C VAL A 515 18.31 12.48 -6.57
N ASP A 516 19.36 12.88 -5.84
CA ASP A 516 20.74 12.81 -6.31
C ASP A 516 21.16 11.38 -6.66
N LYS A 517 20.78 10.40 -5.82
CA LYS A 517 21.07 8.99 -6.07
C LYS A 517 20.33 8.45 -7.28
N VAL A 518 19.03 8.71 -7.41
CA VAL A 518 18.21 8.26 -8.54
C VAL A 518 18.82 8.76 -9.84
N LYS A 519 19.09 10.07 -9.94
CA LYS A 519 19.74 10.65 -11.12
C LYS A 519 21.12 10.07 -11.41
N ALA A 520 21.91 9.82 -10.37
CA ALA A 520 23.23 9.20 -10.51
C ALA A 520 23.17 7.73 -10.92
N ASN A 521 22.10 7.01 -10.56
CA ASN A 521 21.88 5.63 -10.94
C ASN A 521 21.37 5.54 -12.38
N ALA A 522 20.36 6.35 -12.75
CA ALA A 522 19.87 6.47 -14.11
C ALA A 522 21.01 6.81 -15.11
N ALA A 523 21.92 7.72 -14.75
CA ALA A 523 23.05 8.05 -15.62
C ALA A 523 24.11 6.94 -15.80
N LYS A 524 24.08 5.86 -15.00
CA LYS A 524 25.02 4.72 -15.10
C LYS A 524 24.44 3.55 -15.88
N GLN A 525 23.12 3.41 -15.86
CA GLN A 525 22.39 2.38 -16.59
C GLN A 525 22.38 2.75 -18.09
#